data_AF-A0A918E8A1-F1
#
_entry.id   AF-A0A918E8A1-F1
#
_cell.length_a   1.000
_cell.length_b   1.000
_cell.length_c   1.000
_cell.angle_alpha   90.00
_cell.angle_beta   90.00
_cell.angle_gamma   90.00
#
_symmetry.space_group_name_H-M   'P 1'
#
loop_
_entity.id
_entity.type
_entity.pdbx_description
1 polymer ?
#
loop_
_entity_poly.entity_id
_entity_poly.type
_entity_poly.pdbx_seq_one_letter_code
_entity_poly.pdbx_strand_id
1 'polypeptide(L)'
;MIVPAAHGRRDRITPNAKPSASTLEGLDAAARKGNHGGRPPVITDDMPHTVLRRKAAGERVEDIRRNLIIPTGKRKGDNPSLAGIYRAIAEQEKT
;
A
#
# COMPACT_ATOMS: atom_id res chain seq x y z
N MET A 1 -19.68 -53.84 0.34
CA MET A 1 -20.35 -52.84 1.20
C MET A 1 -19.48 -51.60 1.19
N ILE A 2 -19.90 -50.54 0.48
CA ILE A 2 -19.08 -49.37 0.15
C ILE A 2 -19.53 -48.20 1.05
N VAL A 3 -18.57 -47.54 1.70
CA VAL A 3 -18.76 -46.34 2.54
C VAL A 3 -19.14 -45.14 1.64
N PRO A 4 -19.94 -44.17 2.13
CA PRO A 4 -19.73 -42.81 1.67
C PRO A 4 -19.58 -41.85 2.85
N ALA A 5 -18.36 -41.40 3.06
CA ALA A 5 -18.07 -40.13 3.70
C ALA A 5 -17.86 -39.08 2.61
N ALA A 6 -18.66 -38.01 2.60
CA ALA A 6 -18.29 -36.78 1.89
C ALA A 6 -19.05 -35.57 2.46
N HIS A 7 -18.44 -34.95 3.48
CA HIS A 7 -18.69 -33.56 3.85
C HIS A 7 -18.32 -32.66 2.66
N GLY A 8 -19.33 -32.10 1.99
CA GLY A 8 -19.15 -31.23 0.83
C GLY A 8 -19.59 -29.79 1.11
N ARG A 9 -18.81 -29.02 1.88
CA ARG A 9 -18.86 -27.55 1.85
C ARG A 9 -17.63 -27.03 1.13
N ARG A 10 -17.76 -26.82 -0.17
CA ARG A 10 -16.81 -26.06 -0.99
C ARG A 10 -17.54 -24.83 -1.49
N ASP A 11 -17.55 -23.78 -0.68
CA ASP A 11 -18.00 -22.46 -1.10
C ASP A 11 -17.08 -21.98 -2.23
N ARG A 12 -17.63 -22.02 -3.45
CA ARG A 12 -17.02 -21.47 -4.65
C ARG A 12 -16.96 -19.95 -4.48
N ILE A 13 -15.80 -19.40 -4.13
CA ILE A 13 -15.52 -17.98 -4.39
C ILE A 13 -15.58 -17.81 -5.90
N THR A 14 -16.63 -17.14 -6.40
CA THR A 14 -16.78 -16.82 -7.83
C THR A 14 -15.72 -15.77 -8.22
N PRO A 15 -14.75 -16.10 -9.09
CA PRO A 15 -13.59 -15.24 -9.31
C PRO A 15 -13.85 -14.01 -10.19
N ASN A 16 -15.10 -13.57 -10.38
CA ASN A 16 -15.40 -12.46 -11.30
C ASN A 16 -16.72 -11.72 -10.99
N ALA A 17 -16.97 -11.41 -9.72
CA ALA A 17 -18.06 -10.52 -9.37
C ALA A 17 -17.72 -9.08 -9.83
N LYS A 18 -18.28 -8.66 -10.97
CA LYS A 18 -18.20 -7.27 -11.42
C LYS A 18 -18.92 -6.39 -10.39
N PRO A 19 -18.31 -5.28 -9.94
CA PRO A 19 -19.00 -4.33 -9.07
C PRO A 19 -20.23 -3.78 -9.79
N SER A 20 -21.31 -3.59 -9.04
CA SER A 20 -22.55 -3.04 -9.60
C SER A 20 -22.31 -1.60 -10.06
N ALA A 21 -23.08 -1.14 -11.05
CA ALA A 21 -22.95 0.21 -11.60
C ALA A 21 -23.07 1.29 -10.51
N SER A 22 -23.97 1.09 -9.54
CA SER A 22 -24.14 1.99 -8.38
C SER A 22 -22.94 1.97 -7.43
N THR A 23 -22.21 0.86 -7.33
CA THR A 23 -20.94 0.80 -6.56
C THR A 23 -19.83 1.60 -7.25
N LEU A 24 -19.73 1.52 -8.58
CA LEU A 24 -18.74 2.28 -9.34
C LEU A 24 -19.04 3.79 -9.32
N GLU A 25 -20.31 4.16 -9.45
CA GLU A 25 -20.76 5.55 -9.37
C GLU A 25 -20.47 6.16 -7.99
N GLY A 26 -20.70 5.39 -6.91
CA GLY A 26 -20.35 5.81 -5.55
C GLY A 26 -18.84 6.01 -5.35
N LEU A 27 -18.00 5.17 -5.96
CA LEU A 27 -16.55 5.31 -5.92
C LEU A 27 -16.05 6.50 -6.75
N ASP A 28 -16.65 6.75 -7.92
CA ASP A 28 -16.34 7.92 -8.75
C ASP A 28 -16.73 9.22 -8.06
N ALA A 29 -17.90 9.27 -7.43
CA ALA A 29 -18.35 10.41 -6.64
C ALA A 29 -17.42 10.67 -5.43
N ALA A 30 -16.96 9.61 -4.75
CA ALA A 30 -15.97 9.74 -3.68
C ALA A 30 -14.62 10.26 -4.20
N ALA A 31 -14.14 9.74 -5.33
CA ALA A 31 -12.90 10.18 -5.97
C ALA A 31 -12.97 11.65 -6.41
N ARG A 32 -14.10 12.10 -6.97
CA ARG A 32 -14.33 13.53 -7.32
C ARG A 32 -14.32 14.44 -6.09
N LYS A 33 -14.70 13.94 -4.92
CA LYS A 33 -14.61 14.64 -3.64
C LYS A 33 -13.18 14.64 -3.05
N GLY A 34 -12.20 14.09 -3.76
CA GLY A 34 -10.81 13.96 -3.32
C GLY A 34 -10.55 12.73 -2.46
N ASN A 35 -11.57 11.89 -2.21
CA ASN A 35 -11.42 10.66 -1.46
C ASN A 35 -11.12 9.51 -2.42
N HIS A 36 -9.87 9.42 -2.85
CA HIS A 36 -9.38 8.25 -3.57
C HIS A 36 -9.27 7.08 -2.59
N GLY A 37 -10.08 6.04 -2.80
CA GLY A 37 -9.93 4.78 -2.07
C GLY A 37 -8.52 4.20 -2.27
N GLY A 38 -7.89 3.73 -1.20
CA GLY A 38 -6.54 3.19 -1.26
C GLY A 38 -5.94 3.01 0.13
N ARG A 39 -4.92 2.15 0.23
CA ARG A 39 -4.14 2.05 1.47
C ARG A 39 -3.32 3.34 1.60
N PRO A 40 -3.44 4.10 2.71
CA PRO A 40 -2.65 5.29 2.91
C PRO A 40 -1.15 4.99 2.72
N PRO A 41 -0.40 5.85 2.02
CA PRO A 41 1.02 5.65 1.84
C PRO A 41 1.69 5.59 3.22
N VAL A 42 2.47 4.53 3.45
CA VAL A 42 3.24 4.36 4.69
C VAL A 42 4.40 5.35 4.75
N ILE A 43 4.83 5.86 3.59
CA ILE A 43 5.83 6.90 3.45
C ILE A 43 5.10 8.23 3.19
N THR A 44 5.09 9.10 4.20
CA THR A 44 4.53 10.47 4.18
C THR A 44 5.42 11.40 3.35
N ASP A 45 4.85 12.47 2.80
CA ASP A 45 5.46 13.40 1.84
C ASP A 45 6.85 13.96 2.24
N ASP A 46 7.10 14.14 3.54
CA ASP A 46 8.40 14.65 4.05
C ASP A 46 9.54 13.61 4.03
N MET A 47 9.20 12.32 4.05
CA MET A 47 10.19 11.24 4.16
C MET A 47 11.01 11.01 2.88
N PRO A 48 10.43 11.02 1.66
CA PRO A 48 11.17 10.96 0.41
C PRO A 48 12.25 12.03 0.30
N HIS A 49 11.96 13.27 0.73
CA HIS A 49 12.95 14.37 0.71
C HIS A 49 14.16 14.08 1.61
N THR A 50 13.92 13.54 2.81
CA THR A 50 15.00 13.14 3.73
C THR A 50 15.83 12.00 3.15
N VAL A 51 15.18 11.02 2.52
CA VAL A 51 15.85 9.90 1.85
C VAL A 51 16.69 10.37 0.67
N LEU A 52 16.15 11.22 -0.20
CA LEU A 52 16.86 11.76 -1.36
C LEU A 52 18.10 12.55 -0.93
N ARG A 53 17.99 13.39 0.10
CA ARG A 53 19.11 14.15 0.64
C ARG A 53 20.24 13.25 1.14
N ARG A 54 19.91 12.20 1.89
CA ARG A 54 20.90 11.26 2.44
C ARG A 54 21.50 10.35 1.37
N LYS A 55 20.69 9.96 0.38
CA LYS A 55 21.17 9.23 -0.80
C LYS A 55 22.14 10.07 -1.62
N ALA A 56 21.87 11.37 -1.80
CA ALA A 56 22.78 12.30 -2.44
C ALA A 56 24.09 12.51 -1.64
N ALA A 57 24.03 12.38 -0.31
CA ALA A 57 25.20 12.37 0.56
C ALA A 57 26.00 11.04 0.52
N GLY A 58 25.58 10.06 -0.28
CA GLY A 58 26.25 8.76 -0.42
C GLY A 58 25.88 7.72 0.64
N GLU A 59 24.89 8.00 1.48
CA GLU A 59 24.45 7.08 2.53
C GLU A 59 23.69 5.88 1.92
N ARG A 60 23.94 4.66 2.41
CA ARG A 60 23.25 3.46 1.89
C ARG A 60 21.79 3.49 2.34
N VAL A 61 20.89 3.01 1.47
CA VAL A 61 19.44 3.01 1.73
C VAL A 61 19.07 2.21 3.00
N GLU A 62 19.87 1.20 3.35
CA GLU A 62 19.70 0.40 4.57
C GLU A 62 19.97 1.22 5.85
N ASP A 63 20.97 2.10 5.82
CA ASP A 63 21.34 2.98 6.94
C ASP A 63 20.36 4.14 7.05
N ILE A 64 19.95 4.70 5.90
CA ILE A 64 18.87 5.68 5.82
C ILE A 64 17.60 5.12 6.45
N ARG A 65 17.23 3.87 6.11
CA ARG A 65 16.05 3.19 6.65
C ARG A 65 16.08 3.10 8.17
N ARG A 66 17.21 2.68 8.76
CA ARG A 66 17.35 2.54 10.23
C ARG A 66 17.13 3.86 10.94
N ASN A 67 17.58 4.95 10.33
CA ASN A 67 17.48 6.30 10.85
C ASN A 67 16.24 7.07 10.37
N LEU A 68 15.32 6.38 9.70
CA LEU A 68 14.06 6.94 9.19
C LEU A 68 12.90 6.30 9.96
N ILE A 69 12.24 7.10 10.78
CA ILE A 69 11.09 6.70 11.58
C ILE A 69 9.83 7.26 10.95
N ILE A 70 8.81 6.41 10.81
CA ILE A 70 7.50 6.83 10.34
C ILE A 70 6.84 7.72 11.41
N PRO A 71 6.55 9.01 11.13
CA PRO A 71 6.04 9.95 12.13
C PRO A 71 4.52 9.83 12.32
N THR A 72 3.79 9.30 11.34
CA THR A 72 2.32 9.34 11.27
C THR A 72 1.70 8.01 10.83
N GLY A 73 0.40 7.84 11.11
CA GLY A 73 -0.39 6.70 10.64
C GLY A 73 -0.24 5.41 11.47
N LYS A 74 -0.77 4.29 10.92
CA LYS A 74 -0.85 2.99 11.61
C LYS A 74 0.52 2.40 11.98
N ARG A 75 1.59 2.76 11.26
CA ARG A 75 2.96 2.28 11.47
C ARG A 75 3.86 3.33 12.10
N LYS A 76 3.28 4.27 12.86
CA LYS A 76 4.05 5.28 13.58
C LYS A 76 5.08 4.62 14.51
N GLY A 77 6.31 5.09 14.48
CA GLY A 77 7.41 4.57 15.28
C GLY A 77 8.16 3.40 14.62
N ASP A 78 7.63 2.80 13.55
CA ASP A 78 8.33 1.76 12.81
C ASP A 78 9.27 2.33 11.75
N ASN A 79 10.27 1.54 11.36
CA ASN A 79 11.04 1.80 10.15
C ASN A 79 10.26 1.39 8.90
N PRO A 80 10.27 2.20 7.82
CA PRO A 80 9.62 1.86 6.57
C PRO A 80 10.28 0.63 5.91
N SER A 81 9.54 -0.05 5.04
CA SER A 81 10.10 -1.14 4.24
C SER A 81 10.97 -0.60 3.11
N LEU A 82 12.01 -1.35 2.72
CA LEU A 82 12.87 -0.98 1.59
C LEU A 82 12.07 -0.76 0.30
N ALA A 83 11.14 -1.67 -0.01
CA ALA A 83 10.26 -1.53 -1.17
C ALA A 83 9.40 -0.24 -1.13
N GLY A 84 8.95 0.18 0.06
CA GLY A 84 8.25 1.45 0.22
C GLY A 84 9.15 2.64 -0.11
N ILE A 85 10.39 2.62 0.38
CA ILE A 85 11.37 3.69 0.14
C ILE A 85 11.66 3.82 -1.36
N TYR A 86 11.93 2.71 -2.04
CA TYR A 86 12.19 2.74 -3.49
C TYR A 86 10.98 3.22 -4.29
N ARG A 87 9.77 2.80 -3.91
CA ARG A 87 8.55 3.28 -4.57
C ARG A 87 8.38 4.79 -4.40
N ALA A 88 8.63 5.31 -3.21
CA ALA A 88 8.49 6.73 -2.91
C ALA A 88 9.55 7.59 -3.62
N ILE A 89 10.77 7.09 -3.78
CA ILE A 89 11.80 7.72 -4.62
C ILE A 89 11.33 7.76 -6.09
N ALA A 90 10.83 6.63 -6.61
CA ALA A 90 10.40 6.53 -8.01
C ALA A 90 9.16 7.40 -8.31
N GLU A 91 8.25 7.59 -7.35
CA GLU A 91 7.10 8.50 -7.49
C GLU A 91 7.54 9.97 -7.54
N GLN A 92 8.58 10.36 -6.80
CA GLN A 92 9.13 11.72 -6.83
C GLN A 92 9.91 12.02 -8.12
N GLU A 93 10.62 11.04 -8.69
CA GLU A 93 11.31 11.20 -9.99
C GLU A 93 10.34 11.27 -11.18
N LYS A 94 9.07 10.89 -10.99
CA LYS A 94 8.06 10.89 -12.05
C LYS A 94 7.28 12.22 -12.13
N THR A 95 7.44 13.10 -11.15
CA THR A 95 6.82 14.43 -11.10
C THR A 95 7.76 15.45 -11.73
#